data_AF-X1BZQ3-F1
#
_entry.id   AF-X1BZQ3-F1
#
_cell.length_a   1.000
_cell.length_b   1.000
_cell.length_c   1.000
_cell.angle_alpha   90.00
_cell.angle_beta   90.00
_cell.angle_gamma   90.00
#
_symmetry.space_group_name_H-M   'P 1'
#
loop_
_entity.id
_entity.type
_entity.pdbx_description
1 polymer ?
#
loop_
_entity_poly.entity_id
_entity_poly.type
_entity_poly.pdbx_seq_one_letter_code
_entity_poly.pdbx_strand_id
1 'polypeptide(L)'
;RELLDAVKELDSRVMVMVITGYGTIESAVTAIKKGAYGFIPKPLKMDELEVIVNRALERHTLFRQLGVFRGLTLALTFRCHSG
;
A
#
# COMPACT_ATOMS: atom_id res chain seq x y z
N ARG A 1 -17.68 1.01 0.14
CA ARG A 1 -16.65 0.17 -0.54
C ARG A 1 -15.33 0.89 -0.36
N GLU A 2 -14.41 0.33 0.42
CA GLU A 2 -13.09 0.93 0.64
C GLU A 2 -12.20 0.72 -0.61
N LEU A 3 -11.30 1.67 -0.88
CA LEU A 3 -10.51 1.68 -2.12
C LEU A 3 -9.55 0.49 -2.23
N LEU A 4 -9.05 -0.04 -1.11
CA LEU A 4 -8.21 -1.24 -1.12
C LEU A 4 -8.96 -2.44 -1.69
N ASP A 5 -10.21 -2.65 -1.25
CA ASP A 5 -11.06 -3.74 -1.72
C ASP A 5 -11.35 -3.57 -3.22
N ALA A 6 -11.69 -2.35 -3.66
CA ALA A 6 -11.94 -2.07 -5.08
C ALA A 6 -10.71 -2.33 -5.98
N VAL A 7 -9.50 -1.96 -5.52
CA VAL A 7 -8.26 -2.19 -6.27
C VAL A 7 -7.93 -3.68 -6.34
N LYS A 8 -8.12 -4.41 -5.23
CA LYS A 8 -7.87 -5.86 -5.18
C LYS A 8 -8.89 -6.69 -5.97
N GLU A 9 -10.14 -6.25 -6.02
CA GLU A 9 -11.16 -6.85 -6.88
C GLU A 9 -10.86 -6.61 -8.37
N LEU A 10 -10.29 -5.45 -8.72
CA LEU A 10 -9.93 -5.13 -10.10
C LEU A 10 -8.72 -5.94 -10.58
N ASP A 11 -7.66 -5.98 -9.77
CA ASP A 11 -6.51 -6.83 -10.02
C ASP A 11 -5.79 -7.16 -8.69
N SER A 12 -5.94 -8.40 -8.24
CA SER A 12 -5.34 -8.89 -6.99
C SER A 12 -3.81 -8.83 -6.99
N ARG A 13 -3.20 -8.78 -8.18
CA ARG A 13 -1.76 -8.68 -8.37
C ARG A 13 -1.25 -7.28 -8.08
N VAL A 14 -2.08 -6.24 -8.01
CA VAL A 14 -1.61 -4.88 -7.71
C VAL A 14 -1.16 -4.79 -6.25
N MET A 15 0.03 -4.23 -6.04
CA MET A 15 0.62 -4.00 -4.71
C MET A 15 0.10 -2.66 -4.20
N VAL A 16 -0.66 -2.72 -3.10
CA VAL A 16 -1.23 -1.53 -2.47
C VAL A 16 -0.52 -1.30 -1.15
N MET A 17 -0.01 -0.10 -0.94
CA MET A 17 0.60 0.31 0.32
C MET A 17 -0.23 1.43 0.94
N VAL A 18 -0.63 1.23 2.20
CA VAL A 18 -1.47 2.18 2.92
C VAL A 18 -0.58 3.07 3.76
N ILE A 19 -0.77 4.39 3.66
CA ILE A 19 -0.02 5.38 4.46
C ILE A 19 -1.04 6.26 5.17
N THR A 20 -1.01 6.31 6.51
CA THR A 20 -2.01 7.05 7.29
C THR A 20 -1.45 7.64 8.60
N GLY A 21 -1.91 8.83 8.99
CA GLY A 21 -1.57 9.46 10.27
C GLY A 21 -2.50 9.14 11.44
N TYR A 22 -3.57 8.38 11.21
CA TYR A 22 -4.53 7.96 12.24
C TYR A 22 -4.60 6.43 12.37
N GLY A 23 -3.54 5.74 11.95
CA GLY A 23 -3.50 4.29 11.94
C GLY A 23 -3.39 3.67 13.32
N THR A 24 -4.40 2.93 13.76
CA THR A 24 -4.28 2.00 14.89
C THR A 24 -3.64 0.68 14.42
N ILE A 25 -3.09 -0.10 15.35
CA ILE A 25 -2.59 -1.45 15.05
C ILE A 25 -3.69 -2.31 14.41
N GLU A 26 -4.94 -2.20 14.86
CA GLU A 26 -6.07 -2.92 14.27
C GLU A 26 -6.34 -2.54 12.82
N SER A 27 -6.24 -1.25 12.48
CA SER A 27 -6.39 -0.79 11.09
C SER A 27 -5.27 -1.30 10.20
N ALA A 28 -4.03 -1.36 10.73
CA ALA A 28 -2.89 -1.92 10.03
C ALA A 28 -3.10 -3.41 9.74
N VAL A 29 -3.48 -4.17 10.77
CA VAL A 29 -3.76 -5.61 10.65
C VAL A 29 -4.89 -5.87 9.66
N THR A 30 -5.95 -5.05 9.69
CA THR A 30 -7.08 -5.19 8.75
C THR A 30 -6.65 -4.92 7.32
N ALA A 31 -5.86 -3.87 7.06
CA ALA A 31 -5.34 -3.58 5.72
C ALA A 31 -4.47 -4.72 5.18
N ILE A 32 -3.59 -5.28 6.01
CA ILE A 32 -2.76 -6.43 5.62
C ILE A 32 -3.62 -7.66 5.34
N LYS A 33 -4.62 -7.96 6.18
CA LYS A 33 -5.58 -9.06 5.96
C LYS A 33 -6.36 -8.92 4.65
N LYS A 34 -6.67 -7.68 4.25
CA LYS A 34 -7.31 -7.33 2.96
C LYS A 34 -6.34 -7.36 1.76
N GLY A 35 -5.08 -7.73 1.96
CA GLY A 35 -4.09 -7.88 0.89
C GLY A 35 -3.27 -6.62 0.59
N ALA A 36 -3.31 -5.60 1.47
CA ALA A 36 -2.31 -4.54 1.40
C ALA A 36 -0.91 -5.14 1.62
N TYR A 37 0.05 -4.67 0.84
CA TYR A 37 1.43 -5.09 0.92
C TYR A 37 2.15 -4.49 2.12
N GLY A 38 1.75 -3.29 2.51
CA GLY A 38 2.35 -2.58 3.63
C GLY A 38 1.41 -1.54 4.20
N PHE A 39 1.63 -1.24 5.46
CA PHE A 39 0.95 -0.19 6.19
C PHE A 39 2.01 0.69 6.86
N ILE A 40 1.98 1.98 6.58
CA ILE A 40 2.94 2.96 7.11
C ILE A 40 2.17 3.99 7.95
N PRO A 41 2.36 4.01 9.27
CA PRO A 41 1.83 5.07 10.11
C PRO A 41 2.65 6.36 9.90
N LYS A 42 1.97 7.51 9.86
CA LYS A 42 2.58 8.84 9.96
C LYS A 42 2.62 9.23 11.45
N PRO A 43 3.67 9.92 11.96
CA PRO A 43 4.81 10.48 11.24
C PRO A 43 5.77 9.42 10.70
N LEU A 44 6.04 9.47 9.39
CA LEU A 44 7.12 8.71 8.76
C LEU A 44 8.26 9.67 8.43
N LYS A 45 9.49 9.18 8.53
CA LYS A 45 10.67 9.93 8.08
C LYS A 45 10.86 9.74 6.58
N MET A 46 11.44 10.74 5.91
CA MET A 46 11.65 10.66 4.47
C MET A 46 12.64 9.55 4.10
N ASP A 47 13.67 9.34 4.93
CA ASP A 47 14.64 8.26 4.74
C ASP A 47 13.98 6.87 4.83
N GLU A 48 13.01 6.72 5.73
CA GLU A 48 12.24 5.47 5.86
C GLU A 48 11.33 5.26 4.65
N LEU A 49 10.70 6.32 4.13
CA LEU A 49 9.90 6.24 2.91
C LEU A 49 10.76 5.80 1.72
N GLU A 50 11.94 6.39 1.57
CA GLU A 50 12.85 6.11 0.47
C GLU A 50 13.31 4.65 0.48
N VAL A 51 13.64 4.10 1.64
CA VAL A 51 13.94 2.66 1.79
C VAL A 51 12.74 1.80 1.40
N ILE A 52 11.53 2.15 1.85
CA ILE A 52 10.33 1.36 1.57
C ILE A 52 9.96 1.41 0.09
N VAL A 53 10.07 2.58 -0.55
CA VAL A 53 9.81 2.77 -1.97
C VAL A 53 10.86 2.02 -2.80
N ASN A 54 12.15 2.12 -2.46
CA ASN A 54 13.20 1.38 -3.16
C ASN A 54 12.99 -0.14 -3.09
N ARG A 55 12.64 -0.66 -1.90
CA ARG A 55 12.28 -2.08 -1.76
C ARG A 55 11.06 -2.46 -2.59
N ALA A 56 10.02 -1.61 -2.62
CA ALA A 56 8.84 -1.84 -3.43
C ALA A 56 9.16 -1.85 -4.95
N LEU A 57 10.03 -0.95 -5.41
CA LEU A 57 10.49 -0.87 -6.79
C LEU A 57 11.39 -2.05 -7.19
N GLU A 58 12.28 -2.48 -6.30
CA GLU A 58 13.12 -3.66 -6.52
C GLU A 58 12.24 -4.91 -6.63
N ARG A 59 11.27 -5.05 -5.72
CA ARG A 59 10.27 -6.12 -5.76
C ARG A 59 9.44 -6.06 -7.04
N HIS A 60 9.01 -4.87 -7.46
CA HIS A 60 8.30 -4.66 -8.72
C HIS A 60 9.14 -5.10 -9.93
N THR A 61 10.43 -4.79 -9.94
CA THR A 61 11.35 -5.16 -11.02
C THR A 61 11.54 -6.68 -11.10
N LEU A 62 11.69 -7.35 -9.95
CA LEU A 62 11.72 -8.81 -9.87
C LEU A 62 10.40 -9.43 -10.36
N PHE A 63 9.26 -8.91 -9.93
CA PHE A 63 7.96 -9.42 -10.37
C PHE A 63 7.63 -9.12 -11.84
N ARG A 64 8.20 -8.04 -12.39
CA ARG A 64 8.12 -7.71 -13.82
C ARG A 64 8.85 -8.73 -14.68
N GLN A 65 10.03 -9.18 -14.24
CA GLN A 65 10.78 -10.26 -14.91
C GLN A 65 10.03 -11.60 -14.85
N LEU A 66 9.26 -11.84 -13.80
CA LEU A 66 8.41 -13.03 -13.66
C LEU A 66 7.06 -12.91 -14.40
N GLY A 67 6.74 -11.75 -14.99
CA GLY A 67 5.49 -11.52 -15.74
C GLY A 67 4.22 -11.45 -14.87
N VAL A 68 4.36 -11.33 -13.55
CA VAL A 68 3.25 -11.52 -12.58
C VAL A 68 2.55 -10.20 -12.22
N PHE A 69 3.03 -9.04 -12.67
CA PHE A 69 2.63 -7.74 -12.09
C PHE A 69 2.40 -6.64 -13.13
N ARG A 70 1.27 -5.92 -13.04
CA ARG A 70 0.78 -4.97 -14.08
C ARG A 70 0.49 -3.53 -13.63
N GLY A 71 0.58 -3.15 -12.35
CA GLY A 71 0.06 -1.84 -11.91
C GLY A 71 0.89 -1.10 -10.85
N LEU A 72 0.95 0.23 -10.97
CA LEU A 72 1.75 1.20 -10.20
C LEU A 72 1.48 1.19 -8.68
N THR A 73 2.51 1.53 -7.88
CA THR A 73 2.44 1.79 -6.43
C THR A 73 1.49 2.95 -6.12
N LEU A 74 0.23 2.66 -5.79
CA LEU A 74 -0.71 3.68 -5.31
C LEU A 74 -0.54 3.89 -3.80
N ALA A 75 -0.09 5.09 -3.42
CA ALA A 75 -0.17 5.59 -2.06
C ALA A 75 -1.58 6.16 -1.82
N LEU A 76 -2.45 5.37 -1.20
CA LEU A 76 -3.82 5.78 -0.93
C LEU A 76 -3.86 6.68 0.31
N THR A 77 -3.78 7.99 0.11
CA THR A 77 -4.08 8.97 1.16
C THR A 77 -5.59 9.27 1.14
N PHE A 78 -6.35 8.57 1.98
CA PHE A 78 -7.72 8.99 2.27
C PHE A 78 -7.70 10.20 3.21
N ARG A 79 -8.00 11.38 2.66
CA ARG A 79 -8.57 12.47 3.45
C ARG A 79 -10.03 12.11 3.71
N CYS A 80 -10.35 11.59 4.90
CA CYS A 80 -11.74 11.53 5.34
C CYS A 80 -12.08 12.86 6.01
N HIS A 81 -13.02 13.58 5.40
CA HIS A 81 -13.62 14.81 5.91
C HIS A 81 -14.29 14.53 7.26
N SER A 82 -14.05 15.41 8.23
CA SER A 82 -14.81 15.46 9.47
C SER A 82 -16.27 15.76 9.16
N GLY A 83 -17.19 14.97 9.71
CA GLY A 83 -18.63 15.12 9.57
C GLY A 83 -19.36 13.90 10.10
#